data_AF-A0A8D3AAB1-F1
#
_entry.id   AF-A0A8D3AAB1-F1
#
_cell.length_a   1.000
_cell.length_b   1.000
_cell.length_c   1.000
_cell.angle_alpha   90.00
_cell.angle_beta   90.00
_cell.angle_gamma   90.00
#
_symmetry.space_group_name_H-M   'P 1'
#
loop_
_entity.id
_entity.type
_entity.pdbx_description
1 polymer ?
#
loop_
_entity_poly.entity_id
_entity_poly.type
_entity_poly.pdbx_seq_one_letter_code
_entity_poly.pdbx_strand_id
1 'polypeptide(L)'
;MWMSTLARVARPALQRSTSAVACQAGRACRRPGHAAGPLPSRPTLTHVRGQQTLVSASPPEARQTVRHARALEEERLVEVEWDDGGHSLYPLTWLRDNCQCPLCTLQSAQARQLLITDLDIHSGIHSVEVINDNKVSVVWPDQHTSVFDAEWLKKRCFSSAARQSLQEELFLNERHHWDSELRIPTGDFQEVLRDDEAALAWLSALRRVGIVCLKGAPTERGQVARLAERIGYLRLTFYGHTWQVQDKHMANNLAYTSKKLSLHTDYPALHFSPGVQFVHCISQAVEGGESEMVDGFHMAELLQREDPEAHRTLTSTLVDFTDTGRDYCDFLLQSKKYIIEVDREGRVQRININHATRDSVLDLPVRQVQPFYRAMRAFADIMNRPENLLDYRMEPGQWETLKHSADT
;
A
#
# COMPACT_ATOMS: atom_id res chain seq x y z
N MET A 1 23.00 -9.69 -10.43
CA MET A 1 21.98 -8.76 -10.94
C MET A 1 22.45 -8.28 -12.30
N TRP A 2 21.67 -8.49 -13.36
CA TRP A 2 22.05 -8.08 -14.71
C TRP A 2 21.31 -6.77 -15.05
N MET A 3 22.02 -5.78 -15.58
CA MET A 3 21.42 -4.57 -16.15
C MET A 3 21.44 -4.71 -17.67
N SER A 4 20.28 -4.69 -18.32
CA SER A 4 20.16 -4.80 -19.77
C SER A 4 19.58 -3.53 -20.37
N THR A 5 20.27 -2.94 -21.33
CA THR A 5 19.71 -1.85 -22.16
C THR A 5 19.18 -2.46 -23.45
N LEU A 6 17.86 -2.41 -23.64
CA LEU A 6 17.26 -2.75 -24.93
C LEU A 6 17.28 -1.51 -25.82
N ALA A 7 18.31 -1.38 -26.66
CA ALA A 7 18.29 -0.38 -27.73
C ALA A 7 17.18 -0.75 -28.73
N ARG A 8 16.14 0.08 -28.85
CA ARG A 8 15.20 0.00 -29.99
C ARG A 8 15.43 1.18 -30.93
N VAL A 9 16.14 0.93 -32.02
CA VAL A 9 16.01 1.70 -33.26
C VAL A 9 15.30 0.82 -34.27
N ALA A 10 14.02 1.14 -34.54
CA ALA A 10 13.38 0.88 -35.83
C ALA A 10 12.02 1.61 -35.87
N ARG A 11 11.85 2.53 -36.82
CA ARG A 11 10.52 3.01 -37.21
C ARG A 11 9.84 1.92 -38.04
N PRO A 12 8.57 1.53 -37.80
CA PRO A 12 7.86 0.70 -38.75
C PRO A 12 7.46 1.54 -39.96
N ALA A 13 7.85 1.07 -41.15
CA ALA A 13 7.30 1.53 -42.41
C ALA A 13 5.79 1.20 -42.43
N LEU A 14 4.95 2.24 -42.51
CA LEU A 14 3.53 2.08 -42.79
C LEU A 14 3.34 1.50 -44.19
N GLN A 15 3.01 0.21 -44.28
CA GLN A 15 2.29 -0.32 -45.44
C GLN A 15 0.82 -0.44 -45.09
N ARG A 16 0.02 0.47 -45.65
CA ARG A 16 -1.44 0.38 -45.69
C ARG A 16 -1.81 -0.74 -46.66
N SER A 17 -2.46 -1.79 -46.17
CA SER A 17 -3.30 -2.66 -46.98
C SER A 17 -4.76 -2.47 -46.58
N THR A 18 -5.52 -1.90 -47.52
CA THR A 18 -6.98 -1.81 -47.47
C THR A 18 -7.57 -3.17 -47.78
N SER A 19 -8.42 -3.70 -46.91
CA SER A 19 -9.48 -4.62 -47.33
C SER A 19 -10.75 -4.34 -46.54
N ALA A 20 -11.78 -3.99 -47.30
CA ALA A 20 -13.13 -3.78 -46.83
C ALA A 20 -13.86 -5.13 -46.83
N VAL A 21 -14.55 -5.44 -45.74
CA VAL A 21 -15.69 -6.38 -45.76
C VAL A 21 -16.78 -5.78 -44.89
N ALA A 22 -17.87 -5.41 -45.55
CA ALA A 22 -19.13 -5.02 -44.96
C ALA A 22 -19.88 -6.27 -44.46
N CYS A 23 -20.59 -6.17 -43.34
CA CYS A 23 -21.82 -6.94 -43.17
C CYS A 23 -22.85 -6.20 -42.31
N GLN A 24 -24.11 -6.44 -42.65
CA GLN A 24 -25.25 -5.54 -42.51
C GLN A 24 -25.86 -5.44 -41.10
N ALA A 25 -26.53 -4.31 -40.90
CA ALA A 25 -27.52 -4.08 -39.84
C ALA A 25 -28.86 -4.79 -40.14
N GLY A 26 -29.52 -5.26 -39.08
CA GLY A 26 -30.94 -5.65 -39.08
C GLY A 26 -31.72 -4.86 -38.02
N ARG A 27 -32.72 -4.09 -38.44
CA ARG A 27 -33.62 -3.28 -37.61
C ARG A 27 -34.86 -4.08 -37.17
N ALA A 28 -35.24 -3.87 -35.91
CA ALA A 28 -36.57 -3.56 -35.35
C ALA A 28 -37.83 -4.40 -35.69
N CYS A 29 -38.58 -4.76 -34.63
CA CYS A 29 -40.04 -4.58 -34.58
C CYS A 29 -40.56 -4.34 -33.13
N ARG A 30 -41.64 -3.57 -33.02
CA ARG A 30 -42.24 -2.98 -31.80
C ARG A 30 -43.48 -3.78 -31.31
N ARG A 31 -43.67 -3.84 -29.96
CA ARG A 31 -44.87 -3.66 -29.07
C ARG A 31 -46.23 -4.33 -29.44
N PRO A 32 -47.31 -4.33 -28.59
CA PRO A 32 -47.58 -3.71 -27.25
C PRO A 32 -48.03 -4.77 -26.19
N GLY A 33 -48.40 -4.54 -24.93
CA GLY A 33 -48.72 -3.42 -24.03
C GLY A 33 -49.63 -4.01 -22.92
N HIS A 34 -49.56 -3.55 -21.66
CA HIS A 34 -50.69 -3.50 -20.71
C HIS A 34 -50.27 -2.87 -19.37
N ALA A 35 -51.28 -2.45 -18.61
CA ALA A 35 -51.35 -1.25 -17.79
C ALA A 35 -51.12 -1.46 -16.28
N ALA A 36 -51.13 -0.33 -15.57
CA ALA A 36 -50.70 -0.11 -14.19
C ALA A 36 -51.72 -0.50 -13.08
N GLY A 37 -51.21 -0.64 -11.85
CA GLY A 37 -51.97 -0.73 -10.57
C GLY A 37 -51.04 -0.92 -9.35
N PRO A 38 -51.40 -0.47 -8.12
CA PRO A 38 -50.51 0.39 -7.31
C PRO A 38 -49.67 -0.28 -6.19
N LEU A 39 -48.65 0.48 -5.77
CA LEU A 39 -47.75 0.28 -4.63
C LEU A 39 -48.45 0.27 -3.26
N PRO A 40 -47.92 -0.48 -2.27
CA PRO A 40 -48.16 -0.20 -0.86
C PRO A 40 -46.97 0.50 -0.18
N SER A 41 -47.31 1.63 0.43
CA SER A 41 -46.78 2.30 1.64
C SER A 41 -45.49 1.78 2.32
N ARG A 42 -44.53 2.71 2.43
CA ARG A 42 -43.35 2.72 3.32
C ARG A 42 -43.76 2.65 4.80
N PRO A 43 -43.01 1.91 5.65
CA PRO A 43 -42.89 2.23 7.06
C PRO A 43 -41.75 3.24 7.29
N THR A 44 -42.05 4.23 8.12
CA THR A 44 -41.19 5.29 8.63
C THR A 44 -40.03 4.71 9.45
N LEU A 45 -38.79 4.88 8.99
CA LEU A 45 -37.59 4.63 9.79
C LEU A 45 -37.15 5.96 10.43
N THR A 46 -37.22 5.97 11.75
CA THR A 46 -36.68 6.98 12.64
C THR A 46 -35.19 7.19 12.40
N HIS A 47 -34.80 8.43 12.08
CA HIS A 47 -33.42 8.89 12.01
C HIS A 47 -32.70 8.63 13.34
N VAL A 48 -31.75 7.69 13.35
CA VAL A 48 -30.71 7.63 14.37
C VAL A 48 -29.54 8.46 13.86
N ARG A 49 -29.27 9.57 14.56
CA ARG A 49 -28.11 10.44 14.39
C ARG A 49 -26.82 9.64 14.61
N GLY A 50 -26.22 9.17 13.52
CA GLY A 50 -24.80 8.82 13.48
C GLY A 50 -23.98 10.11 13.33
N GLN A 51 -23.00 10.31 14.20
CA GLN A 51 -22.05 11.41 14.12
C GLN A 51 -21.32 11.33 12.77
N GLN A 52 -21.71 12.18 11.83
CA GLN A 52 -20.90 12.50 10.66
C GLN A 52 -19.66 13.23 11.17
N THR A 53 -18.52 12.54 11.18
CA THR A 53 -17.23 13.21 11.07
C THR A 53 -17.25 13.91 9.73
N LEU A 54 -17.63 15.19 9.75
CA LEU A 54 -17.51 16.09 8.61
C LEU A 54 -16.05 16.01 8.13
N VAL A 55 -15.85 15.34 7.00
CA VAL A 55 -14.69 15.58 6.16
C VAL A 55 -14.79 17.06 5.82
N SER A 56 -14.02 17.88 6.54
CA SER A 56 -13.88 19.30 6.25
C SER A 56 -13.35 19.38 4.82
N ALA A 57 -14.21 19.74 3.88
CA ALA A 57 -13.76 20.16 2.56
C ALA A 57 -12.73 21.28 2.79
N SER A 58 -11.48 21.02 2.43
CA SER A 58 -10.44 22.05 2.45
C SER A 58 -10.94 23.23 1.63
N PRO A 59 -10.81 24.47 2.11
CA PRO A 59 -11.11 25.64 1.28
C PRO A 59 -10.28 25.56 -0.01
N PRO A 60 -10.73 26.17 -1.12
CA PRO A 60 -9.91 26.23 -2.32
C PRO A 60 -8.57 26.84 -1.94
N GLU A 61 -7.49 26.05 -2.03
CA GLU A 61 -6.15 26.52 -1.73
C GLU A 61 -5.89 27.76 -2.58
N ALA A 62 -5.55 28.87 -1.92
CA ALA A 62 -5.18 30.09 -2.61
C ALA A 62 -4.04 29.74 -3.58
N ARG A 63 -4.22 30.03 -4.87
CA ARG A 63 -3.17 29.82 -5.88
C ARG A 63 -1.89 30.48 -5.37
N GLN A 64 -0.85 29.68 -5.17
CA GLN A 64 0.42 30.21 -4.72
C GLN A 64 1.13 30.89 -5.88
N THR A 65 1.47 32.15 -5.66
CA THR A 65 2.18 33.01 -6.59
C THR A 65 3.59 33.28 -6.08
N VAL A 66 4.49 33.52 -7.02
CA VAL A 66 5.91 33.76 -6.78
C VAL A 66 6.13 35.27 -6.77
N ARG A 67 6.65 35.80 -5.67
CA ARG A 67 6.98 37.22 -5.56
C ARG A 67 8.32 37.53 -6.23
N HIS A 68 9.33 36.71 -5.95
CA HIS A 68 10.67 36.90 -6.49
C HIS A 68 11.40 35.56 -6.61
N ALA A 69 12.32 35.46 -7.56
CA ALA A 69 13.25 34.36 -7.67
C ALA A 69 14.65 34.91 -7.97
N ARG A 70 15.66 34.43 -7.25
CA ARG A 70 17.06 34.85 -7.43
C ARG A 70 18.01 33.66 -7.37
N ALA A 71 19.11 33.78 -8.12
CA ALA A 71 20.20 32.82 -8.06
C ALA A 71 21.11 33.12 -6.87
N LEU A 72 21.49 32.07 -6.14
CA LEU A 72 22.54 32.06 -5.14
C LEU A 72 23.69 31.22 -5.72
N GLU A 73 24.53 31.87 -6.52
CA GLU A 73 25.49 31.17 -7.40
C GLU A 73 26.57 30.40 -6.63
N GLU A 74 27.09 30.98 -5.54
CA GLU A 74 28.13 30.34 -4.71
C GLU A 74 27.61 29.06 -4.05
N GLU A 75 26.36 29.08 -3.58
CA GLU A 75 25.68 27.94 -2.98
C GLU A 75 25.08 26.99 -4.02
N ARG A 76 25.05 27.39 -5.30
CA ARG A 76 24.44 26.65 -6.41
C ARG A 76 22.96 26.35 -6.16
N LEU A 77 22.22 27.38 -5.74
CA LEU A 77 20.79 27.32 -5.46
C LEU A 77 20.01 28.39 -6.25
N VAL A 78 18.72 28.15 -6.42
CA VAL A 78 17.72 29.20 -6.68
C VAL A 78 16.90 29.37 -5.42
N GLU A 79 16.79 30.61 -4.95
CA GLU A 79 15.85 31.01 -3.91
C GLU A 79 14.58 31.54 -4.55
N VAL A 80 13.43 31.05 -4.08
CA VAL A 80 12.10 31.53 -4.47
C VAL A 80 11.42 32.12 -3.23
N GLU A 81 11.05 33.39 -3.30
CA GLU A 81 10.20 34.09 -2.32
C GLU A 81 8.73 33.98 -2.76
N TRP A 82 7.89 33.52 -1.84
CA TRP A 82 6.45 33.36 -2.04
C TRP A 82 5.68 34.58 -1.53
N ASP A 83 4.43 34.74 -1.95
CA ASP A 83 3.61 35.88 -1.50
C ASP A 83 3.25 35.84 -0.01
N ASP A 84 3.33 34.67 0.63
CA ASP A 84 3.23 34.53 2.09
C ASP A 84 4.48 35.04 2.85
N GLY A 85 5.50 35.51 2.12
CA GLY A 85 6.80 35.94 2.67
C GLY A 85 7.73 34.78 3.04
N GLY A 86 7.31 33.54 2.82
CA GLY A 86 8.16 32.37 2.96
C GLY A 86 9.19 32.28 1.82
N HIS A 87 10.26 31.55 2.09
CA HIS A 87 11.31 31.28 1.09
C HIS A 87 11.50 29.79 0.88
N SER A 88 11.97 29.40 -0.30
CA SER A 88 12.35 28.02 -0.60
C SER A 88 13.60 27.97 -1.47
N LEU A 89 14.47 27.02 -1.17
CA LEU A 89 15.76 26.86 -1.84
C LEU A 89 15.74 25.59 -2.70
N TYR A 90 16.19 25.70 -3.94
CA TYR A 90 16.21 24.63 -4.92
C TYR A 90 17.62 24.48 -5.52
N PRO A 91 18.27 23.31 -5.39
CA PRO A 91 19.56 23.08 -6.00
C PRO A 91 19.52 23.14 -7.53
N LEU A 92 20.51 23.80 -8.15
CA LEU A 92 20.61 23.93 -9.61
C LEU A 92 20.62 22.56 -10.29
N THR A 93 21.40 21.61 -9.77
CA THR A 93 21.47 20.25 -10.29
C THR A 93 20.09 19.57 -10.27
N TRP A 94 19.31 19.75 -9.20
CA TRP A 94 17.98 19.15 -9.08
C TRP A 94 16.99 19.79 -10.05
N LEU A 95 17.01 21.11 -10.20
CA LEU A 95 16.18 21.81 -11.19
C LEU A 95 16.50 21.33 -12.62
N ARG A 96 17.79 21.24 -12.99
CA ARG A 96 18.19 20.77 -14.32
C ARG A 96 17.81 19.30 -14.57
N ASP A 97 17.98 18.44 -13.57
CA ASP A 97 17.56 17.03 -13.60
C ASP A 97 16.05 16.85 -13.77
N ASN A 98 15.26 17.81 -13.26
CA ASN A 98 13.80 17.77 -13.27
C ASN A 98 13.19 18.75 -14.28
N CYS A 99 13.95 19.16 -15.30
CA CYS A 99 13.44 19.99 -16.38
C CYS A 99 12.20 19.34 -17.03
N GLN A 100 11.11 20.11 -17.11
CA GLN A 100 9.82 19.65 -17.61
C GLN A 100 9.64 19.85 -19.13
N CYS A 101 10.67 20.30 -19.85
CA CYS A 101 10.57 20.49 -21.29
C CYS A 101 10.45 19.14 -22.04
N PRO A 102 9.91 19.12 -23.28
CA PRO A 102 9.76 17.88 -24.05
C PRO A 102 11.07 17.15 -24.41
N LEU A 103 12.24 17.79 -24.24
CA LEU A 103 13.55 17.15 -24.43
C LEU A 103 14.03 16.41 -23.18
N CYS A 104 13.56 16.81 -22.00
CA CYS A 104 14.03 16.26 -20.71
C CYS A 104 12.97 15.39 -20.05
N THR A 105 11.69 15.54 -20.40
CA THR A 105 10.57 14.78 -19.86
C THR A 105 9.64 14.29 -20.98
N LEU A 106 9.40 12.98 -21.02
CA LEU A 106 8.40 12.37 -21.89
C LEU A 106 7.01 12.65 -21.32
N GLN A 107 6.34 13.68 -21.84
CA GLN A 107 5.06 14.16 -21.30
C GLN A 107 3.97 13.07 -21.24
N SER A 108 3.89 12.21 -22.26
CA SER A 108 2.89 11.13 -22.31
C SER A 108 3.07 10.08 -21.22
N ALA A 109 4.28 9.92 -20.69
CA ALA A 109 4.60 8.97 -19.63
C ALA A 109 4.89 9.65 -18.28
N GLN A 110 4.90 10.99 -18.24
CA GLN A 110 5.35 11.79 -17.10
C GLN A 110 6.69 11.31 -16.54
N ALA A 111 7.61 10.92 -17.44
CA ALA A 111 8.87 10.26 -17.08
C ALA A 111 10.08 11.07 -17.55
N ARG A 112 11.15 11.08 -16.74
CA ARG A 112 12.43 11.70 -17.09
C ARG A 112 13.05 10.98 -18.29
N GLN A 113 13.42 11.75 -19.30
CA GLN A 113 14.23 11.32 -20.45
C GLN A 113 15.69 11.70 -20.31
N LEU A 114 15.99 12.77 -19.56
CA LEU A 114 17.35 13.20 -19.30
C LEU A 114 18.12 12.07 -18.61
N LEU A 115 19.21 11.62 -19.23
CA LEU A 115 20.10 10.63 -18.65
C LEU A 115 20.99 11.30 -17.61
N ILE A 116 21.30 10.56 -16.55
CA ILE A 116 22.21 11.06 -15.50
C ILE A 116 23.62 11.35 -16.05
N THR A 117 24.04 10.66 -17.12
CA THR A 117 25.32 10.88 -17.80
C THR A 117 25.38 12.18 -18.59
N ASP A 118 24.22 12.71 -18.97
CA ASP A 118 24.10 13.94 -19.77
C ASP A 118 23.83 15.16 -18.87
N LEU A 119 23.66 14.93 -17.56
CA LEU A 119 23.47 15.98 -16.56
C LEU A 119 24.84 16.47 -16.06
N ASP A 120 25.17 17.73 -16.37
CA ASP A 120 26.28 18.40 -15.71
C ASP A 120 25.91 18.77 -14.26
N ILE A 121 26.40 17.97 -13.31
CA ILE A 121 26.17 18.19 -11.87
C ILE A 121 26.93 19.39 -11.31
N HIS A 122 27.81 20.02 -12.09
CA HIS A 122 28.58 21.23 -11.76
C HIS A 122 28.08 22.47 -12.50
N SER A 123 27.07 22.33 -13.37
CA SER A 123 26.48 23.45 -14.09
C SER A 123 26.08 24.58 -13.14
N GLY A 124 26.42 25.80 -13.53
CA GLY A 124 25.89 27.02 -12.96
C GLY A 124 24.52 27.37 -13.56
N ILE A 125 24.15 28.64 -13.43
CA ILE A 125 22.92 29.22 -13.95
C ILE A 125 23.29 30.46 -14.78
N HIS A 126 22.59 30.70 -15.88
CA HIS A 126 22.77 31.92 -16.68
C HIS A 126 21.83 33.04 -16.22
N SER A 127 20.55 32.72 -16.03
CA SER A 127 19.57 33.65 -15.45
C SER A 127 18.38 32.91 -14.83
N VAL A 128 17.68 33.59 -13.92
CA VAL A 128 16.39 33.16 -13.36
C VAL A 128 15.40 34.31 -13.39
N GLU A 129 14.18 34.04 -13.83
CA GLU A 129 13.12 35.04 -13.95
C GLU A 129 11.78 34.46 -13.52
N VAL A 130 10.91 35.32 -12.98
CA VAL A 130 9.51 34.97 -12.70
C VAL A 130 8.66 35.34 -13.90
N ILE A 131 7.86 34.40 -14.40
CA ILE A 131 6.95 34.60 -15.53
C ILE A 131 5.51 34.59 -15.02
N ASN A 132 4.77 35.68 -15.28
CA ASN A 132 3.35 35.83 -14.96
C ASN A 132 3.00 35.50 -13.49
N ASP A 133 3.92 35.81 -12.57
CA ASP A 133 3.81 35.59 -11.12
C ASP A 133 3.52 34.13 -10.68
N ASN A 134 3.62 33.16 -11.59
CA ASN A 134 3.20 31.78 -11.34
C ASN A 134 4.16 30.72 -11.91
N LYS A 135 5.24 31.15 -12.57
CA LYS A 135 6.26 30.25 -13.09
C LYS A 135 7.65 30.82 -12.83
N VAL A 136 8.62 29.93 -12.64
CA VAL A 136 10.04 30.27 -12.57
C VAL A 136 10.72 29.72 -13.81
N SER A 137 11.35 30.61 -14.57
CA SER A 137 12.16 30.27 -15.75
C SER A 137 13.63 30.32 -15.38
N VAL A 138 14.36 29.28 -15.74
CA VAL A 138 15.80 29.16 -15.52
C VAL A 138 16.47 28.92 -16.87
N VAL A 139 17.42 29.79 -17.22
CA VAL A 139 18.27 29.64 -18.39
C VAL A 139 19.62 29.07 -17.93
N TRP A 140 20.06 28.00 -18.58
CA TRP A 140 21.29 27.29 -18.27
C TRP A 140 22.46 27.76 -19.18
N PRO A 141 23.73 27.51 -18.80
CA PRO A 141 24.89 27.89 -19.61
C PRO A 141 24.93 27.30 -21.03
N ASP A 142 24.27 26.17 -21.27
CA ASP A 142 24.11 25.54 -22.59
C ASP A 142 22.96 26.15 -23.42
N GLN A 143 22.41 27.28 -22.97
CA GLN A 143 21.22 27.96 -23.50
C GLN A 143 19.92 27.15 -23.37
N HIS A 144 19.93 26.00 -22.68
CA HIS A 144 18.71 25.29 -22.37
C HIS A 144 17.82 26.14 -21.45
N THR A 145 16.51 26.07 -21.60
CA THR A 145 15.55 26.79 -20.75
C THR A 145 14.62 25.81 -20.06
N SER A 146 14.57 25.87 -18.74
CA SER A 146 13.62 25.13 -17.91
C SER A 146 12.57 26.07 -17.34
N VAL A 147 11.31 25.69 -17.41
CA VAL A 147 10.21 26.44 -16.79
C VAL A 147 9.49 25.54 -15.80
N PHE A 148 9.25 26.04 -14.60
CA PHE A 148 8.60 25.31 -13.51
C PHE A 148 7.37 26.08 -13.01
N ASP A 149 6.26 25.38 -12.81
CA ASP A 149 5.09 25.96 -12.16
C ASP A 149 5.34 26.19 -10.66
N ALA A 150 4.83 27.31 -10.13
CA ALA A 150 5.01 27.71 -8.73
C ALA A 150 4.51 26.63 -7.75
N GLU A 151 3.34 26.07 -8.01
CA GLU A 151 2.75 24.98 -7.23
C GLU A 151 3.64 23.72 -7.24
N TRP A 152 4.21 23.38 -8.40
CA TRP A 152 5.11 22.24 -8.53
C TRP A 152 6.38 22.41 -7.69
N LEU A 153 6.96 23.62 -7.70
CA LEU A 153 8.11 23.98 -6.87
C LEU A 153 7.74 23.94 -5.39
N LYS A 154 6.65 24.60 -4.97
CA LYS A 154 6.25 24.67 -3.56
C LYS A 154 6.03 23.29 -2.97
N LYS A 155 5.32 22.41 -3.69
CA LYS A 155 5.07 21.01 -3.28
C LYS A 155 6.36 20.20 -3.12
N ARG A 156 7.45 20.62 -3.77
CA ARG A 156 8.78 19.99 -3.72
C ARG A 156 9.82 20.80 -2.95
N CYS A 157 9.37 21.69 -2.06
CA CYS A 157 10.27 22.42 -1.17
C CYS A 157 11.11 21.45 -0.32
N PHE A 158 12.41 21.75 -0.19
CA PHE A 158 13.36 20.92 0.55
C PHE A 158 13.33 21.11 2.08
N SER A 159 12.50 22.03 2.59
CA SER A 159 12.30 22.18 4.04
C SER A 159 11.78 20.88 4.66
N SER A 160 12.18 20.60 5.90
CA SER A 160 11.77 19.36 6.57
C SER A 160 10.25 19.21 6.68
N ALA A 161 9.54 20.31 6.96
CA ALA A 161 8.08 20.32 7.06
C ALA A 161 7.40 20.01 5.71
N ALA A 162 7.83 20.63 4.60
CA ALA A 162 7.25 20.37 3.29
C ALA A 162 7.53 18.93 2.81
N ARG A 163 8.76 18.44 3.02
CA ARG A 163 9.11 17.05 2.72
C ARG A 163 8.27 16.07 3.52
N GLN A 164 8.11 16.29 4.83
CA GLN A 164 7.29 15.43 5.68
C GLN A 164 5.80 15.45 5.24
N SER A 165 5.25 16.63 4.95
CA SER A 165 3.87 16.76 4.47
C SER A 165 3.63 15.99 3.17
N LEU A 166 4.53 16.13 2.19
CA LEU A 166 4.43 15.38 0.93
C LEU A 166 4.56 13.86 1.14
N GLN A 167 5.45 13.41 2.04
CA GLN A 167 5.56 11.99 2.37
C GLN A 167 4.28 11.45 3.03
N GLU A 168 3.60 12.26 3.83
CA GLU A 168 2.33 11.88 4.44
C GLU A 168 1.22 11.74 3.39
N GLU A 169 1.15 12.66 2.43
CA GLU A 169 0.22 12.60 1.31
C GLU A 169 0.44 11.35 0.44
N LEU A 170 1.70 11.02 0.14
CA LEU A 170 2.03 9.91 -0.76
C LEU A 170 1.84 8.53 -0.14
N PHE A 171 2.15 8.37 1.15
CA PHE A 171 2.27 7.05 1.78
C PHE A 171 1.22 6.78 2.86
N LEU A 172 0.43 7.78 3.25
CA LEU A 172 -0.60 7.69 4.31
C LEU A 172 -0.02 7.06 5.58
N ASN A 173 1.03 7.67 6.14
CA ASN A 173 1.82 7.04 7.22
C ASN A 173 1.09 7.00 8.56
N GLU A 174 0.03 7.78 8.73
CA GLU A 174 -0.85 7.71 9.89
C GLU A 174 -1.27 6.25 10.19
N ARG A 175 -1.03 5.83 11.43
CA ARG A 175 -1.33 4.51 11.96
C ARG A 175 -2.08 4.68 13.27
N HIS A 176 -3.10 3.86 13.49
CA HIS A 176 -3.82 3.80 14.75
C HIS A 176 -3.49 2.48 15.43
N HIS A 177 -2.67 2.55 16.49
CA HIS A 177 -2.38 1.40 17.32
C HIS A 177 -3.60 1.03 18.17
N TRP A 178 -3.79 -0.27 18.38
CA TRP A 178 -4.95 -0.78 19.08
C TRP A 178 -4.65 -2.04 19.90
N ASP A 179 -5.56 -2.33 20.81
CA ASP A 179 -5.55 -3.45 21.74
C ASP A 179 -6.91 -4.17 21.70
N SER A 180 -7.28 -4.94 22.73
CA SER A 180 -8.53 -5.71 22.73
C SER A 180 -9.81 -4.86 22.71
N GLU A 181 -9.71 -3.54 22.94
CA GLU A 181 -10.86 -2.63 22.88
C GLU A 181 -11.21 -2.18 21.44
N LEU A 182 -10.45 -2.61 20.42
CA LEU A 182 -10.70 -2.24 19.04
C LEU A 182 -12.13 -2.58 18.61
N ARG A 183 -12.85 -1.55 18.15
CA ARG A 183 -14.06 -1.73 17.35
C ARG A 183 -13.65 -1.84 15.89
N ILE A 184 -13.65 -3.06 15.35
CA ILE A 184 -13.26 -3.32 13.97
C ILE A 184 -14.08 -2.42 13.02
N PRO A 185 -13.44 -1.61 12.18
CA PRO A 185 -14.14 -0.84 11.15
C PRO A 185 -14.96 -1.78 10.26
N THR A 186 -16.18 -1.38 9.92
CA THR A 186 -17.06 -2.19 9.07
C THR A 186 -17.49 -1.45 7.82
N GLY A 187 -17.76 -2.20 6.75
CA GLY A 187 -18.31 -1.68 5.49
C GLY A 187 -19.24 -2.70 4.83
N ASP A 188 -20.08 -2.26 3.89
CA ASP A 188 -20.90 -3.14 3.07
C ASP A 188 -20.14 -3.59 1.82
N PHE A 189 -20.16 -4.90 1.56
CA PHE A 189 -19.45 -5.49 0.43
C PHE A 189 -19.97 -5.01 -0.92
N GLN A 190 -21.28 -4.82 -1.08
CA GLN A 190 -21.85 -4.35 -2.35
C GLN A 190 -21.59 -2.87 -2.58
N GLU A 191 -21.63 -2.04 -1.53
CA GLU A 191 -21.26 -0.63 -1.60
C GLU A 191 -19.80 -0.45 -2.03
N VAL A 192 -18.87 -1.16 -1.40
CA VAL A 192 -17.44 -1.12 -1.77
C VAL A 192 -17.20 -1.49 -3.25
N LEU A 193 -17.97 -2.44 -3.79
CA LEU A 193 -17.85 -2.82 -5.19
C LEU A 193 -18.41 -1.79 -6.18
N ARG A 194 -19.31 -0.90 -5.75
CA ARG A 194 -20.08 -0.01 -6.64
C ARG A 194 -19.75 1.46 -6.48
N ASP A 195 -19.27 1.85 -5.32
CA ASP A 195 -19.04 3.25 -4.93
C ASP A 195 -17.56 3.49 -4.61
N ASP A 196 -17.00 4.56 -5.17
CA ASP A 196 -15.61 4.95 -4.99
C ASP A 196 -15.37 5.55 -3.60
N GLU A 197 -16.35 6.26 -3.02
CA GLU A 197 -16.23 6.80 -1.66
C GLU A 197 -16.18 5.68 -0.63
N ALA A 198 -17.06 4.68 -0.75
CA ALA A 198 -17.03 3.48 0.08
C ALA A 198 -15.71 2.68 -0.07
N ALA A 199 -15.23 2.50 -1.30
CA ALA A 199 -13.96 1.81 -1.55
C ALA A 199 -12.75 2.57 -0.96
N LEU A 200 -12.70 3.89 -1.12
CA LEU A 200 -11.65 4.73 -0.55
C LEU A 200 -11.69 4.70 0.99
N ALA A 201 -12.88 4.76 1.59
CA ALA A 201 -13.05 4.67 3.04
C ALA A 201 -12.54 3.32 3.58
N TRP A 202 -12.88 2.21 2.91
CA TRP A 202 -12.39 0.88 3.24
C TRP A 202 -10.86 0.78 3.15
N LEU A 203 -10.25 1.18 2.02
CA LEU A 203 -8.80 1.11 1.82
C LEU A 203 -8.05 2.02 2.79
N SER A 204 -8.59 3.20 3.08
CA SER A 204 -8.00 4.14 4.05
C SER A 204 -8.07 3.58 5.48
N ALA A 205 -9.20 2.98 5.86
CA ALA A 205 -9.34 2.30 7.16
C ALA A 205 -8.38 1.11 7.27
N LEU A 206 -8.28 0.29 6.22
CA LEU A 206 -7.33 -0.83 6.15
C LEU A 206 -5.87 -0.33 6.29
N ARG A 207 -5.51 0.78 5.63
CA ARG A 207 -4.16 1.35 5.71
C ARG A 207 -3.80 1.89 7.09
N ARG A 208 -4.77 2.50 7.79
CA ARG A 208 -4.60 3.15 9.11
C ARG A 208 -4.70 2.18 10.29
N VAL A 209 -5.71 1.30 10.27
CA VAL A 209 -6.04 0.39 11.39
C VAL A 209 -5.45 -1.01 11.18
N GLY A 210 -5.27 -1.44 9.92
CA GLY A 210 -4.72 -2.77 9.59
C GLY A 210 -5.78 -3.88 9.47
N ILE A 211 -7.03 -3.62 9.83
CA ILE A 211 -8.15 -4.56 9.70
C ILE A 211 -9.45 -3.83 9.34
N VAL A 212 -10.24 -4.43 8.46
CA VAL A 212 -11.64 -4.03 8.19
C VAL A 212 -12.49 -5.28 7.98
N CYS A 213 -13.73 -5.25 8.48
CA CYS A 213 -14.72 -6.29 8.27
C CYS A 213 -15.76 -5.84 7.24
N LEU A 214 -15.82 -6.48 6.05
CA LEU A 214 -16.91 -6.22 5.09
C LEU A 214 -18.05 -7.22 5.32
N LYS A 215 -19.30 -6.73 5.28
CA LYS A 215 -20.50 -7.54 5.52
C LYS A 215 -21.35 -7.64 4.27
N GLY A 216 -22.22 -8.66 4.22
CA GLY A 216 -23.23 -8.79 3.15
C GLY A 216 -22.72 -9.40 1.85
N ALA A 217 -21.60 -10.13 1.87
CA ALA A 217 -21.13 -10.85 0.70
C ALA A 217 -21.91 -12.17 0.50
N PRO A 218 -22.07 -12.62 -0.76
CA PRO A 218 -22.61 -13.95 -1.04
C PRO A 218 -21.75 -15.06 -0.44
N THR A 219 -22.36 -16.04 0.22
CA THR A 219 -21.69 -17.21 0.84
C THR A 219 -21.31 -18.28 -0.18
N GLU A 220 -20.65 -17.87 -1.26
CA GLU A 220 -20.20 -18.75 -2.35
C GLU A 220 -18.74 -18.45 -2.74
N ARG A 221 -18.13 -19.39 -3.47
CA ARG A 221 -16.76 -19.23 -3.96
C ARG A 221 -16.68 -18.16 -5.06
N GLY A 222 -15.50 -17.58 -5.24
CA GLY A 222 -15.21 -16.63 -6.34
C GLY A 222 -15.38 -15.15 -5.97
N GLN A 223 -15.96 -14.84 -4.82
CA GLN A 223 -16.12 -13.45 -4.37
C GLN A 223 -14.77 -12.73 -4.10
N VAL A 224 -13.68 -13.49 -3.83
CA VAL A 224 -12.33 -12.92 -3.58
C VAL A 224 -11.77 -12.27 -4.83
N ALA A 225 -11.95 -12.93 -5.98
CA ALA A 225 -11.52 -12.37 -7.25
C ALA A 225 -12.27 -11.07 -7.57
N ARG A 226 -13.58 -11.01 -7.29
CA ARG A 226 -14.39 -9.81 -7.53
C ARG A 226 -13.94 -8.62 -6.70
N LEU A 227 -13.64 -8.83 -5.41
CA LEU A 227 -13.14 -7.76 -4.54
C LEU A 227 -11.72 -7.34 -4.93
N ALA A 228 -10.88 -8.28 -5.35
CA ALA A 228 -9.53 -7.95 -5.79
C ALA A 228 -9.50 -7.18 -7.11
N GLU A 229 -10.41 -7.46 -8.05
CA GLU A 229 -10.58 -6.68 -9.29
C GLU A 229 -11.02 -5.23 -9.01
N ARG A 230 -11.69 -4.98 -7.88
CA ARG A 230 -12.03 -3.62 -7.45
C ARG A 230 -10.80 -2.79 -7.08
N ILE A 231 -9.73 -3.43 -6.59
CA ILE A 231 -8.45 -2.78 -6.27
C ILE A 231 -7.50 -2.79 -7.48
N GLY A 232 -7.34 -3.97 -8.08
CA GLY A 232 -6.36 -4.23 -9.13
C GLY A 232 -6.29 -5.72 -9.46
N TYR A 233 -5.45 -6.47 -8.74
CA TYR A 233 -5.22 -7.89 -9.03
C TYR A 233 -4.91 -8.71 -7.77
N LEU A 234 -5.14 -10.02 -7.87
CA LEU A 234 -4.69 -10.98 -6.86
C LEU A 234 -3.22 -11.33 -7.06
N ARG A 235 -2.48 -11.37 -5.95
CA ARG A 235 -1.12 -11.89 -5.94
C ARG A 235 -1.15 -13.41 -5.98
N LEU A 236 -0.75 -14.00 -7.11
CA LEU A 236 -0.54 -15.44 -7.24
C LEU A 236 0.57 -15.91 -6.28
N THR A 237 0.31 -17.00 -5.58
CA THR A 237 1.31 -17.71 -4.76
C THR A 237 1.36 -19.19 -5.14
N PHE A 238 2.20 -19.97 -4.46
CA PHE A 238 2.28 -21.41 -4.67
C PHE A 238 1.04 -22.18 -4.17
N TYR A 239 0.15 -21.53 -3.40
CA TYR A 239 -1.19 -22.03 -3.04
C TYR A 239 -2.29 -21.57 -4.02
N GLY A 240 -1.91 -20.94 -5.14
CA GLY A 240 -2.83 -20.50 -6.20
C GLY A 240 -3.29 -19.05 -6.07
N HIS A 241 -4.25 -18.67 -6.94
CA HIS A 241 -4.86 -17.32 -6.92
C HIS A 241 -5.75 -17.10 -5.70
N THR A 242 -6.43 -18.17 -5.26
CA THR A 242 -7.23 -18.24 -4.04
C THR A 242 -7.11 -19.64 -3.49
N TRP A 243 -7.19 -19.82 -2.18
CA TRP A 243 -7.13 -21.13 -1.53
C TRP A 243 -8.34 -21.34 -0.61
N GLN A 244 -8.65 -22.62 -0.36
CA GLN A 244 -9.76 -23.01 0.51
C GLN A 244 -9.20 -23.45 1.86
N VAL A 245 -9.55 -22.70 2.92
CA VAL A 245 -9.22 -23.01 4.32
C VAL A 245 -10.34 -23.90 4.86
N GLN A 246 -10.04 -25.19 4.93
CA GLN A 246 -10.93 -26.24 5.43
C GLN A 246 -10.07 -27.44 5.83
N ASP A 247 -10.59 -28.33 6.67
CA ASP A 247 -9.89 -29.57 6.98
C ASP A 247 -9.70 -30.42 5.72
N LYS A 248 -8.45 -30.81 5.44
CA LYS A 248 -8.07 -31.60 4.25
C LYS A 248 -7.35 -32.86 4.69
N HIS A 249 -7.73 -34.00 4.11
CA HIS A 249 -6.96 -35.23 4.23
C HIS A 249 -5.55 -35.02 3.66
N MET A 250 -4.52 -35.37 4.42
CA MET A 250 -3.11 -35.10 4.10
C MET A 250 -2.84 -33.61 3.82
N ALA A 251 -3.26 -32.76 4.75
CA ALA A 251 -3.01 -31.31 4.72
C ALA A 251 -1.52 -30.98 4.47
N ASN A 252 -1.26 -30.20 3.42
CA ASN A 252 0.07 -29.67 3.08
C ASN A 252 0.42 -28.37 3.85
N ASN A 253 -0.49 -27.88 4.70
CA ASN A 253 -0.32 -26.72 5.55
C ASN A 253 -1.18 -26.88 6.82
N LEU A 254 -0.69 -26.40 7.98
CA LEU A 254 -1.42 -26.47 9.25
C LEU A 254 -2.79 -25.78 9.19
N ALA A 255 -2.92 -24.73 8.37
CA ALA A 255 -4.18 -24.02 8.14
C ALA A 255 -5.28 -24.89 7.52
N TYR A 256 -4.94 -26.05 6.95
CA TYR A 256 -5.91 -27.00 6.39
C TYR A 256 -6.23 -28.15 7.36
N THR A 257 -6.18 -27.85 8.67
CA THR A 257 -6.53 -28.77 9.75
C THR A 257 -7.45 -28.08 10.76
N SER A 258 -8.13 -28.83 11.62
CA SER A 258 -8.95 -28.27 12.72
C SER A 258 -8.15 -27.90 13.98
N LYS A 259 -6.81 -27.79 13.90
CA LYS A 259 -5.95 -27.46 15.06
C LYS A 259 -5.86 -25.95 15.27
N LYS A 260 -5.63 -25.54 16.52
CA LYS A 260 -5.34 -24.13 16.84
C LYS A 260 -4.12 -23.64 16.05
N LEU A 261 -4.29 -22.51 15.37
CA LEU A 261 -3.19 -21.71 14.84
C LEU A 261 -2.81 -20.68 15.90
N SER A 262 -1.53 -20.60 16.25
CA SER A 262 -1.03 -19.48 17.05
C SER A 262 -1.06 -18.20 16.22
N LEU A 263 -1.04 -17.03 16.87
CA LEU A 263 -0.82 -15.74 16.20
C LEU A 263 0.39 -15.84 15.24
N HIS A 264 0.17 -15.45 13.99
CA HIS A 264 1.16 -15.55 12.93
C HIS A 264 0.90 -14.51 11.84
N THR A 265 1.94 -14.24 11.05
CA THR A 265 1.84 -13.67 9.71
C THR A 265 2.05 -14.77 8.68
N ASP A 266 1.38 -14.63 7.54
CA ASP A 266 1.33 -15.62 6.48
C ASP A 266 2.54 -15.44 5.60
N TYR A 267 3.03 -16.59 5.17
CA TYR A 267 4.02 -16.65 4.13
C TYR A 267 5.34 -15.91 4.44
N PRO A 268 5.91 -15.96 5.66
CA PRO A 268 7.23 -15.41 5.89
C PRO A 268 8.32 -16.13 5.08
N ALA A 269 8.06 -17.35 4.58
CA ALA A 269 8.93 -18.11 3.68
C ALA A 269 9.14 -17.45 2.29
N LEU A 270 8.32 -16.47 1.88
CA LEU A 270 8.60 -15.62 0.72
C LEU A 270 9.40 -14.40 1.15
N HIS A 271 10.51 -14.09 0.47
CA HIS A 271 11.29 -12.86 0.73
C HIS A 271 10.43 -11.60 0.74
N PHE A 272 9.45 -11.53 -0.15
CA PHE A 272 8.40 -10.50 -0.16
C PHE A 272 7.08 -11.16 0.23
N SER A 273 6.63 -11.04 1.48
CA SER A 273 5.35 -11.64 1.93
C SER A 273 4.14 -10.88 1.35
N PRO A 274 2.95 -11.49 1.27
CA PRO A 274 1.73 -10.78 0.91
C PRO A 274 1.45 -9.64 1.90
N GLY A 275 1.18 -8.43 1.38
CA GLY A 275 0.93 -7.26 2.25
C GLY A 275 -0.50 -7.14 2.74
N VAL A 276 -1.47 -7.62 1.96
CA VAL A 276 -2.89 -7.66 2.34
C VAL A 276 -3.42 -9.07 2.14
N GLN A 277 -4.18 -9.55 3.12
CA GLN A 277 -4.89 -10.83 3.09
C GLN A 277 -6.40 -10.60 3.09
N PHE A 278 -7.11 -11.43 2.33
CA PHE A 278 -8.56 -11.47 2.30
C PHE A 278 -9.04 -12.84 2.78
N VAL A 279 -9.85 -12.88 3.82
CA VAL A 279 -10.48 -14.09 4.34
C VAL A 279 -11.99 -13.93 4.26
N HIS A 280 -12.65 -14.85 3.56
CA HIS A 280 -14.10 -14.83 3.37
C HIS A 280 -14.73 -16.03 4.06
N CYS A 281 -15.61 -15.77 5.03
CA CYS A 281 -16.36 -16.83 5.68
C CYS A 281 -17.50 -17.29 4.78
N ILE A 282 -17.34 -18.44 4.13
CA ILE A 282 -18.40 -19.11 3.36
C ILE A 282 -19.28 -19.95 4.28
N SER A 283 -18.64 -20.68 5.20
CA SER A 283 -19.28 -21.52 6.21
C SER A 283 -18.48 -21.43 7.49
N GLN A 284 -19.17 -21.33 8.62
CA GLN A 284 -18.57 -21.30 9.95
C GLN A 284 -18.75 -22.67 10.63
N ALA A 285 -17.80 -23.05 11.48
CA ALA A 285 -17.90 -24.25 12.31
C ALA A 285 -19.05 -24.12 13.32
N VAL A 286 -19.56 -25.25 13.81
CA VAL A 286 -20.57 -25.27 14.88
C VAL A 286 -19.93 -24.93 16.22
N GLU A 287 -18.78 -25.53 16.51
CA GLU A 287 -17.99 -25.33 17.73
C GLU A 287 -16.57 -24.88 17.36
N GLY A 288 -16.04 -23.92 18.12
CA GLY A 288 -14.76 -23.29 17.85
C GLY A 288 -14.75 -22.41 16.59
N GLY A 289 -13.55 -22.10 16.09
CA GLY A 289 -13.34 -21.33 14.85
C GLY A 289 -13.35 -19.81 15.06
N GLU A 290 -13.14 -19.36 16.29
CA GLU A 290 -12.93 -17.97 16.63
C GLU A 290 -11.62 -17.45 16.02
N SER A 291 -11.67 -16.21 15.53
CA SER A 291 -10.52 -15.47 15.03
C SER A 291 -9.85 -14.72 16.18
N GLU A 292 -8.55 -14.95 16.37
CA GLU A 292 -7.69 -14.23 17.31
C GLU A 292 -6.77 -13.28 16.53
N MET A 293 -6.69 -12.01 16.93
CA MET A 293 -5.88 -11.00 16.26
C MET A 293 -5.18 -10.05 17.24
N VAL A 294 -4.07 -9.46 16.78
CA VAL A 294 -3.29 -8.49 17.55
C VAL A 294 -2.62 -7.47 16.62
N ASP A 295 -2.46 -6.22 17.08
CA ASP A 295 -1.60 -5.24 16.39
C ASP A 295 -0.13 -5.56 16.68
N GLY A 296 0.51 -6.29 15.76
CA GLY A 296 1.91 -6.67 15.88
C GLY A 296 2.88 -5.49 16.00
N PHE A 297 2.53 -4.29 15.49
CA PHE A 297 3.37 -3.09 15.67
C PHE A 297 3.25 -2.55 17.08
N HIS A 298 2.01 -2.43 17.59
CA HIS A 298 1.79 -2.04 18.98
C HIS A 298 2.50 -3.00 19.96
N MET A 299 2.46 -4.31 19.68
CA MET A 299 3.14 -5.31 20.50
C MET A 299 4.66 -5.20 20.43
N ALA A 300 5.22 -4.87 19.27
CA ALA A 300 6.66 -4.65 19.14
C ALA A 300 7.11 -3.41 19.92
N GLU A 301 6.33 -2.33 19.92
CA GLU A 301 6.60 -1.15 20.77
C GLU A 301 6.47 -1.47 22.26
N LEU A 302 5.48 -2.28 22.65
CA LEU A 302 5.33 -2.74 24.02
C LEU A 302 6.53 -3.59 24.46
N LEU A 303 6.98 -4.53 23.61
CA LEU A 303 8.19 -5.31 23.85
C LEU A 303 9.43 -4.41 23.98
N GLN A 304 9.56 -3.38 23.13
CA GLN A 304 10.68 -2.43 23.22
C GLN A 304 10.72 -1.71 24.57
N ARG A 305 9.56 -1.39 25.16
CA ARG A 305 9.47 -0.75 26.48
C ARG A 305 9.74 -1.71 27.63
N GLU A 306 9.18 -2.92 27.57
CA GLU A 306 9.22 -3.88 28.68
C GLU A 306 10.50 -4.74 28.70
N ASP A 307 10.99 -5.15 27.53
CA ASP A 307 12.21 -5.95 27.37
C ASP A 307 13.02 -5.47 26.14
N PRO A 308 13.77 -4.37 26.28
CA PRO A 308 14.57 -3.81 25.18
C PRO A 308 15.62 -4.79 24.62
N GLU A 309 16.07 -5.77 25.42
CA GLU A 309 17.04 -6.78 24.99
C GLU A 309 16.37 -7.83 24.09
N ALA A 310 15.17 -8.29 24.44
CA ALA A 310 14.37 -9.14 23.57
C ALA A 310 14.01 -8.43 22.26
N HIS A 311 13.54 -7.18 22.34
CA HIS A 311 13.28 -6.38 21.14
C HIS A 311 14.52 -6.24 20.24
N ARG A 312 15.68 -5.92 20.82
CA ARG A 312 16.96 -5.85 20.07
C ARG A 312 17.30 -7.19 19.42
N THR A 313 17.10 -8.29 20.13
CA THR A 313 17.34 -9.63 19.59
C THR A 313 16.45 -9.90 18.38
N LEU A 314 15.14 -9.64 18.48
CA LEU A 314 14.18 -9.89 17.39
C LEU A 314 14.31 -8.94 16.20
N THR A 315 14.91 -7.76 16.39
CA THR A 315 15.19 -6.78 15.32
C THR A 315 16.55 -6.95 14.64
N SER A 316 17.45 -7.75 15.21
CA SER A 316 18.81 -7.94 14.69
C SER A 316 19.17 -9.38 14.33
N THR A 317 18.29 -10.34 14.64
CA THR A 317 18.50 -11.76 14.34
C THR A 317 17.73 -12.16 13.09
N LEU A 318 18.45 -12.61 12.05
CA LEU A 318 17.82 -13.22 10.88
C LEU A 318 17.36 -14.64 11.21
N VAL A 319 16.13 -14.96 10.84
CA VAL A 319 15.49 -16.26 11.07
C VAL A 319 15.14 -16.89 9.73
N ASP A 320 15.50 -18.15 9.56
CA ASP A 320 15.17 -18.95 8.40
C ASP A 320 13.70 -19.40 8.45
N PHE A 321 13.02 -19.24 7.32
CA PHE A 321 11.67 -19.74 7.09
C PHE A 321 11.65 -20.63 5.88
N THR A 322 10.96 -21.76 6.00
CA THR A 322 10.86 -22.79 4.98
C THR A 322 9.42 -23.17 4.72
N ASP A 323 9.12 -23.46 3.46
CA ASP A 323 7.86 -24.07 3.05
C ASP A 323 8.13 -24.95 1.82
N THR A 324 7.86 -26.25 1.94
CA THR A 324 8.15 -27.24 0.89
C THR A 324 6.94 -28.13 0.71
N GLY A 325 6.48 -28.25 -0.52
CA GLY A 325 5.28 -29.03 -0.80
C GLY A 325 4.82 -28.93 -2.24
N ARG A 326 3.55 -29.30 -2.43
CA ARG A 326 2.85 -29.27 -3.70
C ARG A 326 1.43 -28.76 -3.49
N ASP A 327 1.05 -27.76 -4.30
CA ASP A 327 -0.32 -27.27 -4.40
C ASP A 327 -0.59 -26.78 -5.83
N TYR A 328 -0.57 -25.47 -6.09
CA TYR A 328 -0.68 -24.90 -7.45
C TYR A 328 0.44 -25.38 -8.37
N CYS A 329 1.65 -25.49 -7.82
CA CYS A 329 2.78 -26.20 -8.41
C CYS A 329 3.62 -26.85 -7.30
N ASP A 330 4.68 -27.57 -7.67
CA ASP A 330 5.69 -28.03 -6.72
C ASP A 330 6.57 -26.85 -6.29
N PHE A 331 6.92 -26.76 -5.00
CA PHE A 331 7.71 -25.66 -4.47
C PHE A 331 8.63 -26.07 -3.33
N LEU A 332 9.75 -25.34 -3.25
CA LEU A 332 10.69 -25.35 -2.14
C LEU A 332 11.09 -23.90 -1.91
N LEU A 333 10.63 -23.33 -0.80
CA LEU A 333 10.79 -21.93 -0.46
C LEU A 333 11.70 -21.82 0.76
N GLN A 334 12.61 -20.87 0.68
CA GLN A 334 13.55 -20.54 1.73
C GLN A 334 13.71 -19.02 1.77
N SER A 335 13.72 -18.45 2.96
CA SER A 335 14.01 -17.03 3.16
C SER A 335 14.61 -16.78 4.54
N LYS A 336 15.32 -15.67 4.68
CA LYS A 336 15.82 -15.17 5.97
C LYS A 336 15.24 -13.80 6.26
N LYS A 337 14.63 -13.62 7.44
CA LYS A 337 14.01 -12.35 7.84
C LYS A 337 14.17 -12.06 9.32
N TYR A 338 14.14 -10.78 9.68
CA TYR A 338 13.97 -10.36 11.08
C TYR A 338 12.52 -10.60 11.50
N ILE A 339 12.33 -11.06 12.74
CA ILE A 339 10.98 -11.24 13.30
C ILE A 339 10.27 -9.90 13.40
N ILE A 340 11.00 -8.86 13.84
CA ILE A 340 10.56 -7.48 13.85
C ILE A 340 11.47 -6.71 12.89
N GLU A 341 10.96 -6.30 11.75
CA GLU A 341 11.69 -5.51 10.77
C GLU A 341 11.46 -4.03 11.04
N VAL A 342 12.55 -3.26 11.10
CA VAL A 342 12.52 -1.82 11.39
C VAL A 342 13.19 -1.03 10.27
N ASP A 343 12.78 0.22 10.09
CA ASP A 343 13.46 1.15 9.19
C ASP A 343 14.76 1.72 9.81
N ARG A 344 15.41 2.63 9.07
CA ARG A 344 16.64 3.29 9.52
C ARG A 344 16.46 4.18 10.76
N GLU A 345 15.23 4.60 11.05
CA GLU A 345 14.86 5.34 12.26
C GLU A 345 14.45 4.42 13.42
N GLY A 346 14.45 3.10 13.20
CA GLY A 346 14.06 2.09 14.20
C GLY A 346 12.53 1.90 14.32
N ARG A 347 11.73 2.46 13.41
CA ARG A 347 10.28 2.29 13.40
C ARG A 347 9.92 0.95 12.79
N VAL A 348 8.97 0.24 13.40
CA VAL A 348 8.52 -1.07 12.93
C VAL A 348 7.83 -0.94 11.56
N GLN A 349 8.26 -1.77 10.61
CA GLN A 349 7.70 -1.84 9.26
C GLN A 349 7.03 -3.19 8.97
N ARG A 350 7.52 -4.28 9.54
CA ARG A 350 6.93 -5.61 9.29
C ARG A 350 7.16 -6.56 10.45
N ILE A 351 6.18 -7.42 10.68
CA ILE A 351 6.30 -8.57 11.59
C ILE A 351 6.35 -9.84 10.75
N ASN A 352 7.40 -10.64 10.90
CA ASN A 352 7.57 -11.91 10.21
C ASN A 352 7.56 -13.03 11.26
N ILE A 353 6.40 -13.62 11.53
CA ILE A 353 6.31 -14.70 12.51
C ILE A 353 5.34 -15.77 12.05
N ASN A 354 5.85 -16.97 11.81
CA ASN A 354 5.01 -18.15 11.65
C ASN A 354 5.76 -19.34 12.22
N HIS A 355 5.28 -19.87 13.34
CA HIS A 355 5.96 -20.96 14.03
C HIS A 355 5.95 -22.26 13.21
N ALA A 356 4.94 -22.47 12.37
CA ALA A 356 4.82 -23.67 11.55
C ALA A 356 5.82 -23.68 10.39
N THR A 357 6.15 -22.51 9.83
CA THR A 357 7.07 -22.39 8.68
C THR A 357 8.44 -21.83 9.07
N ARG A 358 8.75 -21.68 10.36
CA ARG A 358 10.12 -21.36 10.81
C ARG A 358 10.97 -22.61 10.69
N ASP A 359 12.09 -22.51 9.99
CA ASP A 359 12.94 -23.66 9.73
C ASP A 359 13.58 -24.20 11.02
N SER A 360 13.86 -25.49 11.01
CA SER A 360 14.76 -26.16 11.94
C SER A 360 16.22 -25.69 11.79
N VAL A 361 16.61 -25.26 10.59
CA VAL A 361 17.87 -24.55 10.35
C VAL A 361 17.81 -23.23 11.11
N LEU A 362 18.72 -23.05 12.06
CA LEU A 362 18.88 -21.82 12.82
C LEU A 362 20.32 -21.36 12.70
N ASP A 363 20.54 -20.41 11.79
CA ASP A 363 21.86 -19.86 11.46
C ASP A 363 22.34 -18.86 12.51
N LEU A 364 22.57 -19.36 13.73
CA LEU A 364 23.04 -18.57 14.87
C LEU A 364 24.19 -19.25 15.59
N PRO A 365 25.15 -18.46 16.14
CA PRO A 365 26.10 -18.99 17.11
C PRO A 365 25.37 -19.63 18.28
N VAL A 366 25.87 -20.79 18.75
CA VAL A 366 25.22 -21.60 19.81
C VAL A 366 24.84 -20.79 21.07
N ARG A 367 25.64 -19.78 21.43
CA ARG A 367 25.39 -18.94 22.62
C ARG A 367 24.24 -17.94 22.44
N GLN A 368 23.82 -17.67 21.21
CA GLN A 368 22.71 -16.78 20.88
C GLN A 368 21.37 -17.51 20.77
N VAL A 369 21.38 -18.85 20.65
CA VAL A 369 20.17 -19.66 20.49
C VAL A 369 19.21 -19.49 21.68
N GLN A 370 19.68 -19.67 22.92
CA GLN A 370 18.82 -19.55 24.10
C GLN A 370 18.28 -18.12 24.30
N PRO A 371 19.08 -17.05 24.18
CA PRO A 371 18.57 -15.67 24.16
C PRO A 371 17.51 -15.41 23.08
N PHE A 372 17.70 -15.94 21.86
CA PHE A 372 16.72 -15.82 20.78
C PHE A 372 15.37 -16.46 21.16
N TYR A 373 15.38 -17.68 21.70
CA TYR A 373 14.15 -18.34 22.16
C TYR A 373 13.49 -17.61 23.35
N ARG A 374 14.27 -17.03 24.27
CA ARG A 374 13.76 -16.16 25.35
C ARG A 374 13.02 -14.96 24.77
N ALA A 375 13.62 -14.29 23.78
CA ALA A 375 13.04 -13.12 23.14
C ALA A 375 11.75 -13.46 22.36
N MET A 376 11.76 -14.56 21.59
CA MET A 376 10.56 -15.07 20.89
C MET A 376 9.44 -15.39 21.88
N ARG A 377 9.77 -16.01 23.01
CA ARG A 377 8.79 -16.35 24.04
C ARG A 377 8.20 -15.09 24.70
N ALA A 378 9.04 -14.12 25.05
CA ALA A 378 8.59 -12.85 25.63
C ALA A 378 7.62 -12.11 24.69
N PHE A 379 7.93 -12.08 23.39
CA PHE A 379 7.06 -11.46 22.40
C PHE A 379 5.72 -12.21 22.26
N ALA A 380 5.77 -13.54 22.20
CA ALA A 380 4.55 -14.36 22.19
C ALA A 380 3.70 -14.16 23.46
N ASP A 381 4.32 -14.11 24.64
CA ASP A 381 3.61 -13.88 25.90
C ASP A 381 2.93 -12.50 25.92
N ILE A 382 3.58 -11.45 25.39
CA ILE A 382 2.98 -10.11 25.21
C ILE A 382 1.76 -10.16 24.29
N MET A 383 1.88 -10.80 23.12
CA MET A 383 0.78 -10.87 22.15
C MET A 383 -0.44 -11.64 22.67
N ASN A 384 -0.22 -12.64 23.53
CA ASN A 384 -1.29 -13.48 24.08
C ASN A 384 -1.92 -12.92 25.37
N ARG A 385 -1.57 -11.70 25.80
CA ARG A 385 -2.23 -11.07 26.95
C ARG A 385 -3.68 -10.71 26.58
N PRO A 386 -4.68 -10.99 27.44
CA PRO A 386 -6.09 -10.71 27.13
C PRO A 386 -6.37 -9.23 26.80
N GLU A 387 -5.62 -8.30 27.39
CA GLU A 387 -5.73 -6.88 27.08
C GLU A 387 -5.25 -6.51 25.67
N ASN A 388 -4.43 -7.33 25.03
CA ASN A 388 -3.89 -7.08 23.70
C ASN A 388 -4.63 -7.86 22.60
N LEU A 389 -5.30 -8.95 22.98
CA LEU A 389 -5.89 -9.91 22.07
C LEU A 389 -7.32 -9.52 21.69
N LEU A 390 -7.55 -9.30 20.40
CA LEU A 390 -8.88 -9.16 19.85
C LEU A 390 -9.42 -10.55 19.48
N ASP A 391 -10.53 -10.95 20.09
CA ASP A 391 -11.23 -12.20 19.83
C ASP A 391 -12.61 -11.88 19.24
N TYR A 392 -12.91 -12.48 18.09
CA TYR A 392 -14.23 -12.42 17.51
C TYR A 392 -14.50 -13.60 16.58
N ARG A 393 -15.78 -13.81 16.23
CA ARG A 393 -16.21 -14.91 15.37
C ARG A 393 -16.79 -14.37 14.07
N MET A 394 -16.25 -14.81 12.94
CA MET A 394 -16.82 -14.49 11.63
C MET A 394 -18.17 -15.19 11.43
N GLU A 395 -19.11 -14.47 10.83
CA GLU A 395 -20.35 -15.04 10.31
C GLU A 395 -20.26 -15.29 8.80
N PRO A 396 -20.99 -16.27 8.25
CA PRO A 396 -21.09 -16.46 6.81
C PRO A 396 -21.47 -15.17 6.07
N GLY A 397 -20.70 -14.83 5.03
CA GLY A 397 -20.87 -13.62 4.23
C GLY A 397 -20.10 -12.40 4.78
N GLN A 398 -19.38 -12.57 5.89
CA GLN A 398 -18.41 -11.59 6.36
C GLN A 398 -17.02 -11.83 5.73
N TRP A 399 -16.30 -10.72 5.57
CA TRP A 399 -14.94 -10.65 5.06
C TRP A 399 -14.04 -10.02 6.09
N GLU A 400 -12.87 -10.60 6.29
CA GLU A 400 -11.77 -9.94 6.95
C GLU A 400 -10.77 -9.51 5.89
N THR A 401 -10.44 -8.23 5.90
CA THR A 401 -9.37 -7.67 5.08
C THR A 401 -8.29 -7.21 6.03
N LEU A 402 -7.11 -7.83 5.95
CA LEU A 402 -6.04 -7.73 6.94
C LEU A 402 -4.77 -7.23 6.30
N LYS A 403 -4.06 -6.35 6.99
CA LYS A 403 -2.72 -5.92 6.62
C LYS A 403 -1.69 -6.84 7.29
N HIS A 404 -0.96 -7.60 6.49
CA HIS A 404 0.08 -8.54 6.95
C HIS A 404 1.49 -7.94 6.92
N SER A 405 1.73 -6.96 6.06
CA SER A 405 2.96 -6.16 6.07
C SER A 405 2.66 -4.69 5.80
N ALA A 406 3.40 -3.80 6.44
CA ALA A 406 3.52 -2.43 5.95
C ALA A 406 4.74 -2.39 5.03
N ASP A 407 4.51 -2.62 3.75
CA ASP A 407 5.48 -2.12 2.78
C ASP A 407 5.22 -0.60 2.70
N THR A 408 6.21 0.19 3.14
CA THR A 408 6.20 1.66 3.05
C THR A 408 6.18 2.12 1.62
#